data_AF-A0A949G9P8-F1
#
_entry.id   AF-A0A949G9P8-F1
#
_cell.length_a   1.000
_cell.length_b   1.000
_cell.length_c   1.000
_cell.angle_alpha   90.00
_cell.angle_beta   90.00
_cell.angle_gamma   90.00
#
_symmetry.space_group_name_H-M   'P 1'
#
loop_
_entity.id
_entity.type
_entity.pdbx_description
1 polymer ?
#
loop_
_entity_poly.entity_id
_entity_poly.type
_entity_poly.pdbx_seq_one_letter_code
_entity_poly.pdbx_strand_id
1 'polypeptide(L)'
;MKRLFTLVSLSSVVVFLAGCAITRTPTVTANPNGGFTTNVVVSVNQTALSFDCLAVQAVVSLGAQQVVQHDPNSTAVIHDIERALSSTLSGANHADASTIIGLVGASNASPVTQSQITQLVQYVSNAEQALIQKYGVTVAGQVTLAIVKSVLAGLTQVVPL
;
A
#
# COMPACT_ATOMS: atom_id res chain seq x y z
N MET A 1 -8.97 -19.35 -29.59
CA MET A 1 -7.68 -19.62 -28.93
C MET A 1 -7.86 -19.34 -27.44
N LYS A 2 -8.07 -20.40 -26.65
CA LYS A 2 -8.29 -20.38 -25.19
C LYS A 2 -6.94 -20.68 -24.53
N ARG A 3 -6.14 -19.67 -24.21
CA ARG A 3 -4.95 -19.83 -23.36
C ARG A 3 -4.77 -18.55 -22.52
N LEU A 4 -4.58 -18.74 -21.22
CA LEU A 4 -4.27 -17.72 -20.20
C LEU A 4 -5.42 -16.88 -19.59
N PHE A 5 -6.63 -17.43 -19.47
CA PHE A 5 -7.61 -16.93 -18.47
C PHE A 5 -7.44 -17.58 -17.10
N THR A 6 -6.20 -17.95 -16.76
CA THR A 6 -5.82 -18.22 -15.37
C THR A 6 -5.39 -16.89 -14.76
N LEU A 7 -6.33 -15.93 -14.75
CA LEU A 7 -6.34 -14.93 -13.71
C LEU A 7 -6.16 -15.75 -12.43
N VAL A 8 -5.03 -15.56 -11.78
CA VAL A 8 -4.91 -15.89 -10.37
C VAL A 8 -6.14 -15.24 -9.76
N SER A 9 -7.09 -16.07 -9.36
CA SER A 9 -8.11 -15.74 -8.39
C SER A 9 -7.31 -15.34 -7.14
N LEU A 10 -6.82 -14.09 -7.14
CA LEU A 10 -6.26 -13.37 -6.00
C LEU A 10 -7.42 -12.98 -5.08
N SER A 11 -8.37 -13.90 -4.93
CA SER A 11 -9.41 -13.87 -3.94
C SER A 11 -8.72 -14.25 -2.63
N SER A 12 -8.19 -13.22 -1.96
CA SER A 12 -7.94 -13.24 -0.52
C SER A 12 -6.80 -14.13 -0.03
N VAL A 13 -5.56 -13.87 -0.45
CA VAL A 13 -4.41 -14.27 0.38
C VAL A 13 -4.08 -13.13 1.34
N VAL A 14 -4.94 -12.94 2.34
CA VAL A 14 -4.57 -12.23 3.57
C VAL A 14 -3.99 -13.31 4.49
N VAL A 15 -2.67 -13.37 4.60
CA VAL A 15 -2.03 -14.30 5.54
C VAL A 15 -2.23 -13.75 6.95
N PHE A 16 -3.27 -14.21 7.64
CA PHE A 16 -3.56 -13.82 9.01
C PHE A 16 -2.64 -14.57 9.99
N LEU A 17 -1.61 -13.88 10.49
CA LEU A 17 -0.85 -14.34 11.65
C LEU A 17 -1.52 -13.91 12.96
N ALA A 18 -1.61 -14.86 13.89
CA ALA A 18 -2.10 -14.66 15.25
C ALA A 18 -1.04 -13.91 16.08
N GLY A 19 -1.17 -12.58 16.14
CA GLY A 19 -0.43 -11.70 17.02
C GLY A 19 -1.25 -10.43 17.30
N CYS A 20 -0.95 -9.70 18.37
CA CYS A 20 -1.64 -8.44 18.64
C CYS A 20 -1.43 -7.49 17.45
N ALA A 21 -2.51 -7.16 16.73
CA ALA A 21 -2.47 -6.27 15.57
C ALA A 21 -2.13 -4.82 15.98
N ILE A 22 -2.54 -4.44 17.19
CA ILE A 22 -2.28 -3.12 17.76
C ILE A 22 -1.72 -3.23 19.18
N THR A 23 -0.89 -2.26 19.53
CA THR A 23 -0.38 -2.05 20.89
C THR A 23 -0.95 -0.74 21.43
N ARG A 24 -1.42 -0.77 22.68
CA ARG A 24 -1.91 0.42 23.38
C ARG A 24 -0.94 0.77 24.50
N THR A 25 -0.32 1.93 24.43
CA THR A 25 0.64 2.40 25.43
C THR A 25 0.01 3.55 26.21
N PRO A 26 -0.43 3.32 27.46
CA PRO A 26 -0.90 4.39 28.33
C PRO A 26 0.29 5.18 28.89
N THR A 27 0.16 6.50 28.92
CA THR A 27 1.03 7.44 29.62
C THR A 27 0.17 8.22 30.60
N VAL A 28 0.56 8.23 31.88
CA VAL A 28 -0.17 8.92 32.94
C VAL A 28 0.67 10.09 33.40
N THR A 29 0.10 11.29 33.31
CA THR A 29 0.74 12.53 33.74
C THR A 29 -0.02 13.09 34.93
N ALA A 30 0.68 13.35 36.04
CA ALA A 30 0.08 14.02 37.18
C ALA A 30 -0.12 15.51 36.84
N ASN A 31 -1.33 16.02 37.08
CA ASN A 31 -1.64 17.43 36.94
C ASN A 31 -1.24 18.21 38.20
N PRO A 32 -0.86 19.49 38.07
CA PRO A 32 -0.53 20.35 39.21
C PRO A 32 -1.65 20.48 40.24
N ASN A 33 -2.90 20.25 39.83
CA ASN A 33 -4.10 20.39 40.66
C ASN A 33 -4.50 19.09 41.39
N GLY A 34 -3.63 18.07 41.42
CA GLY A 34 -3.89 16.80 42.12
C GLY A 34 -4.70 15.76 41.34
N GLY A 35 -4.97 15.99 40.05
CA GLY A 35 -5.58 15.02 39.13
C GLY A 35 -4.55 14.23 38.32
N PHE A 36 -4.99 13.21 37.59
CA PHE A 36 -4.18 12.48 36.62
C PHE A 36 -4.79 12.62 35.22
N THR A 37 -3.95 12.85 34.22
CA THR A 37 -4.34 12.79 32.80
C THR A 37 -3.72 11.55 32.18
N THR A 38 -4.54 10.70 31.56
CA THR A 38 -4.07 9.49 30.87
C THR A 38 -4.15 9.71 29.36
N ASN A 39 -3.02 9.61 28.67
CA ASN A 39 -2.93 9.59 27.22
C ASN A 39 -2.66 8.14 26.76
N VAL A 40 -3.48 7.62 25.85
CA VAL A 40 -3.28 6.29 25.28
C VAL A 40 -2.82 6.43 23.84
N VAL A 41 -1.59 6.02 23.55
CA VAL A 41 -1.08 5.94 22.18
C VAL A 41 -1.42 4.56 21.63
N VAL A 42 -2.15 4.52 20.51
CA VAL A 42 -2.42 3.28 19.77
C VAL A 42 -1.46 3.19 18.59
N SER A 43 -0.72 2.09 18.50
CA SER A 43 0.26 1.83 17.46
C SER A 43 0.01 0.47 16.80
N VAL A 44 0.32 0.33 15.52
CA VAL A 44 0.29 -0.97 14.85
C VAL A 44 1.46 -1.83 15.32
N ASN A 45 1.27 -3.14 15.30
CA ASN A 45 2.39 -4.06 15.32
C ASN A 45 3.09 -4.00 13.97
N GLN A 46 4.21 -3.27 13.91
CA GLN A 46 4.96 -3.01 12.68
C GLN A 46 5.37 -4.31 11.96
N THR A 47 5.72 -5.37 12.71
CA THR A 47 6.13 -6.65 12.15
C THR A 47 4.96 -7.34 11.45
N ALA A 48 3.80 -7.40 12.11
CA ALA A 48 2.59 -7.98 11.53
C ALA A 48 2.14 -7.19 10.29
N LEU A 49 2.15 -5.85 10.39
CA LEU A 49 1.75 -4.98 9.29
C LEU A 49 2.71 -5.09 8.10
N SER A 50 4.02 -5.17 8.35
CA SER A 50 5.01 -5.36 7.28
C SER A 50 4.80 -6.68 6.54
N PHE A 51 4.48 -7.74 7.27
CA PHE A 51 4.21 -9.05 6.68
C PHE A 51 2.93 -9.07 5.86
N ASP A 52 1.86 -8.46 6.37
CA ASP A 52 0.62 -8.29 5.62
C ASP A 52 0.84 -7.46 4.33
N CYS A 53 1.71 -6.46 4.39
CA CYS A 53 2.02 -5.63 3.22
C CYS A 53 2.98 -6.30 2.21
N LEU A 54 3.62 -7.44 2.55
CA LEU A 54 4.39 -8.23 1.57
C LEU A 54 3.50 -8.74 0.44
N ALA A 55 2.24 -9.06 0.74
CA ALA A 55 1.27 -9.44 -0.28
C ALA A 55 1.03 -8.30 -1.28
N VAL A 56 0.94 -7.07 -0.76
CA VAL A 56 0.81 -5.86 -1.60
C VAL A 56 2.06 -5.67 -2.47
N GLN A 57 3.25 -5.77 -1.87
CA GLN A 57 4.51 -5.66 -2.60
C GLN A 57 4.61 -6.69 -3.74
N ALA A 58 4.25 -7.96 -3.48
CA ALA A 58 4.32 -9.03 -4.47
C ALA A 58 3.33 -8.84 -5.63
N VAL A 59 2.11 -8.40 -5.34
CA VAL A 59 1.11 -8.16 -6.39
C VAL A 59 1.49 -6.94 -7.24
N VAL A 60 2.02 -5.89 -6.60
CA VAL A 60 2.51 -4.70 -7.30
C VAL A 60 3.69 -5.04 -8.21
N SER A 61 4.66 -5.84 -7.74
CA SER A 61 5.80 -6.23 -8.57
C SER A 61 5.38 -7.12 -9.75
N LEU A 62 4.51 -8.10 -9.54
CA LEU A 62 3.99 -8.93 -10.62
C LEU A 62 3.15 -8.13 -11.63
N GLY A 63 2.31 -7.21 -11.15
CA GLY A 63 1.50 -6.34 -11.99
C GLY A 63 2.38 -5.41 -12.84
N ALA A 64 3.36 -4.75 -12.22
CA ALA A 64 4.31 -3.90 -12.94
C ALA A 64 5.16 -4.68 -13.94
N GLN A 65 5.61 -5.91 -13.61
CA GLN A 65 6.32 -6.78 -14.56
C GLN A 65 5.46 -7.09 -15.79
N GLN A 66 4.18 -7.43 -15.60
CA GLN A 66 3.27 -7.67 -16.73
C GLN A 66 3.08 -6.42 -17.58
N VAL A 67 2.96 -5.25 -16.96
CA VAL A 67 2.84 -3.96 -17.66
C VAL A 67 4.07 -3.69 -18.52
N VAL A 68 5.29 -3.84 -17.98
CA VAL A 68 6.53 -3.64 -18.74
C VAL A 68 6.71 -4.67 -19.86
N GLN A 69 6.35 -5.93 -19.62
CA GLN A 69 6.44 -7.00 -20.64
C GLN A 69 5.50 -6.76 -21.82
N HIS A 70 4.30 -6.24 -21.57
CA HIS A 70 3.30 -6.00 -22.61
C HIS A 70 3.45 -4.64 -23.29
N ASP A 71 3.96 -3.64 -22.58
CA ASP A 71 4.17 -2.27 -23.07
C ASP A 71 5.48 -1.72 -22.53
N PRO A 72 6.63 -1.95 -23.19
CA PRO A 72 7.94 -1.49 -22.69
C PRO A 72 8.03 0.04 -22.47
N ASN A 73 7.19 0.82 -23.16
CA ASN A 73 7.14 2.27 -23.00
C ASN A 73 6.46 2.71 -21.69
N SER A 74 5.77 1.82 -21.01
CA SER A 74 5.13 2.06 -19.70
C SER A 74 6.12 2.27 -18.56
N THR A 75 7.42 2.00 -18.79
CA THR A 75 8.51 2.22 -17.83
C THR A 75 8.53 3.66 -17.29
N ALA A 76 8.26 4.65 -18.14
CA ALA A 76 8.19 6.05 -17.72
C ALA A 76 7.02 6.30 -16.72
N VAL A 77 5.86 5.69 -16.97
CA VAL A 77 4.69 5.78 -16.07
C VAL A 77 5.01 5.13 -14.72
N ILE A 78 5.71 4.00 -14.72
CA ILE A 78 6.14 3.32 -13.47
C ILE A 78 7.09 4.23 -12.68
N HIS A 79 8.09 4.85 -13.31
CA HIS A 79 8.98 5.79 -12.65
C HIS A 79 8.27 7.05 -12.12
N ASP A 80 7.26 7.55 -12.84
CA ASP A 80 6.45 8.67 -12.35
C ASP A 80 5.66 8.28 -11.09
N ILE A 81 5.14 7.04 -11.04
CA ILE A 81 4.47 6.50 -9.84
C ILE A 81 5.46 6.39 -8.68
N GLU A 82 6.66 5.83 -8.93
CA GLU A 82 7.71 5.73 -7.90
C GLU A 82 8.11 7.10 -7.35
N ARG A 83 8.33 8.08 -8.22
CA ARG A 83 8.69 9.44 -7.84
C ARG A 83 7.58 10.10 -7.03
N ALA A 84 6.33 9.93 -7.43
CA ALA A 84 5.18 10.46 -6.71
C ALA A 84 5.03 9.80 -5.31
N LEU A 85 5.15 8.47 -5.21
CA LEU A 85 5.11 7.75 -3.94
C LEU A 85 6.30 8.12 -3.04
N SER A 86 7.50 8.25 -3.59
CA SER A 86 8.68 8.68 -2.85
C SER A 86 8.54 10.12 -2.33
N SER A 87 7.95 11.00 -3.14
CA SER A 87 7.61 12.37 -2.75
C SER A 87 6.62 12.40 -1.58
N THR A 88 5.60 11.54 -1.62
CA THR A 88 4.66 11.31 -0.51
C THR A 88 5.35 10.85 0.76
N LEU A 89 6.29 9.91 0.67
CA LEU A 89 7.08 9.44 1.82
C LEU A 89 8.00 10.54 2.39
N SER A 90 8.48 11.45 1.55
CA SER A 90 9.28 12.60 1.97
C SER A 90 8.47 13.76 2.56
N GLY A 91 7.14 13.63 2.64
CA GLY A 91 6.25 14.61 3.28
C GLY A 91 5.71 15.71 2.35
N ALA A 92 5.91 15.58 1.04
CA ALA A 92 5.48 16.61 0.08
C ALA A 92 4.00 16.46 -0.37
N ASN A 93 3.37 15.28 -0.19
CA ASN A 93 1.95 15.04 -0.50
C ASN A 93 1.41 13.84 0.30
N HIS A 94 0.47 14.06 1.22
CA HIS A 94 -0.20 12.98 1.97
C HIS A 94 -1.35 12.32 1.17
N ALA A 95 -1.07 11.80 -0.02
CA ALA A 95 -2.06 11.08 -0.81
C ALA A 95 -1.91 9.56 -0.64
N ASP A 96 -3.03 8.85 -0.66
CA ASP A 96 -3.05 7.38 -0.56
C ASP A 96 -2.43 6.74 -1.82
N ALA A 97 -1.79 5.59 -1.67
CA ALA A 97 -1.07 4.93 -2.76
C ALA A 97 -1.95 4.67 -3.99
N SER A 98 -3.19 4.22 -3.78
CA SER A 98 -4.18 3.96 -4.83
C SER A 98 -4.50 5.22 -5.65
N THR A 99 -4.60 6.37 -4.99
CA THR A 99 -4.89 7.67 -5.62
C THR A 99 -3.72 8.12 -6.48
N ILE A 100 -2.48 7.97 -5.97
CA ILE A 100 -1.26 8.32 -6.70
C ILE A 100 -1.12 7.43 -7.94
N ILE A 101 -1.26 6.11 -7.80
CA ILE A 101 -1.19 5.16 -8.91
C ILE A 101 -2.26 5.51 -9.97
N GLY A 102 -3.48 5.83 -9.54
CA GLY A 102 -4.57 6.20 -10.46
C GLY A 102 -4.31 7.49 -11.24
N LEU A 103 -3.86 8.55 -10.56
CA LEU A 103 -3.59 9.85 -11.18
C LEU A 103 -2.42 9.80 -12.16
N VAL A 104 -1.31 9.19 -11.75
CA VAL A 104 -0.13 9.05 -12.61
C VAL A 104 -0.41 8.05 -13.74
N GLY A 105 -1.04 6.92 -13.43
CA GLY A 105 -1.33 5.87 -14.40
C GLY A 105 -2.39 6.24 -15.45
N ALA A 106 -3.26 7.21 -15.18
CA ALA A 106 -4.19 7.75 -16.17
C ALA A 106 -3.49 8.69 -17.18
N SER A 107 -2.30 9.18 -16.86
CA SER A 107 -1.57 10.15 -17.68
C SER A 107 -0.88 9.43 -18.85
N ASN A 108 -1.52 9.42 -20.03
CA ASN A 108 -0.98 8.94 -21.32
C ASN A 108 -0.65 7.43 -21.44
N ALA A 109 -1.21 6.57 -20.58
CA ALA A 109 -1.02 5.12 -20.70
C ALA A 109 -1.79 4.50 -21.89
N SER A 110 -1.21 3.48 -22.52
CA SER A 110 -1.90 2.66 -23.52
C SER A 110 -3.12 1.93 -22.93
N PRO A 111 -4.13 1.51 -23.71
CA PRO A 111 -5.32 0.84 -23.18
C PRO A 111 -5.02 -0.44 -22.37
N VAL A 112 -3.97 -1.18 -22.74
CA VAL A 112 -3.51 -2.37 -22.03
C VAL A 112 -2.91 -1.98 -20.68
N THR A 113 -2.03 -0.98 -20.68
CA THR A 113 -1.42 -0.42 -19.47
C THR A 113 -2.48 0.16 -18.53
N GLN A 114 -3.48 0.87 -19.05
CA GLN A 114 -4.61 1.39 -18.26
C GLN A 114 -5.42 0.29 -17.59
N SER A 115 -5.69 -0.82 -18.31
CA SER A 115 -6.43 -1.95 -17.74
C SER A 115 -5.70 -2.57 -16.55
N GLN A 116 -4.39 -2.77 -16.69
CA GLN A 116 -3.55 -3.33 -15.63
C GLN A 116 -3.38 -2.38 -14.44
N ILE A 117 -3.16 -1.09 -14.71
CA ILE A 117 -3.10 -0.05 -13.66
C ILE A 117 -4.42 0.02 -12.91
N THR A 118 -5.56 -0.03 -13.59
CA THR A 118 -6.89 -0.01 -12.94
C THR A 118 -7.07 -1.21 -11.99
N GLN A 119 -6.67 -2.41 -12.43
CA GLN A 119 -6.72 -3.60 -11.59
C GLN A 119 -5.79 -3.47 -10.38
N LEU A 120 -4.61 -2.89 -10.58
CA LEU A 120 -3.65 -2.65 -9.50
C LEU A 120 -4.17 -1.63 -8.49
N VAL A 121 -4.74 -0.52 -8.96
CA VAL A 121 -5.39 0.50 -8.11
C VAL A 121 -6.49 -0.15 -7.27
N GLN A 122 -7.35 -0.96 -7.89
CA GLN A 122 -8.45 -1.62 -7.19
C GLN A 122 -7.94 -2.61 -6.14
N TYR A 123 -6.88 -3.37 -6.45
CA TYR A 123 -6.25 -4.26 -5.50
C TYR A 123 -5.65 -3.49 -4.30
N VAL A 124 -4.88 -2.42 -4.55
CA VAL A 124 -4.26 -1.60 -3.50
C VAL A 124 -5.33 -0.96 -2.61
N SER A 125 -6.40 -0.42 -3.20
CA SER A 125 -7.55 0.13 -2.45
C SER A 125 -8.23 -0.92 -1.57
N ASN A 126 -8.47 -2.12 -2.11
CA ASN A 126 -9.10 -3.20 -1.35
C ASN A 126 -8.19 -3.69 -0.20
N ALA A 127 -6.88 -3.81 -0.46
CA ALA A 127 -5.90 -4.18 0.54
C ALA A 127 -5.83 -3.13 1.67
N GLU A 128 -5.86 -1.85 1.31
CA GLU A 128 -5.90 -0.74 2.26
C GLU A 128 -7.15 -0.80 3.15
N GLN A 129 -8.33 -0.95 2.56
CA GLN A 129 -9.56 -1.07 3.34
C GLN A 129 -9.55 -2.31 4.24
N ALA A 130 -9.07 -3.46 3.75
CA ALA A 130 -8.97 -4.69 4.52
C ALA A 130 -8.00 -4.55 5.71
N LEU A 131 -6.85 -3.89 5.51
CA LEU A 131 -5.88 -3.65 6.57
C LEU A 131 -6.37 -2.60 7.57
N ILE A 132 -7.04 -1.54 7.13
CA ILE A 132 -7.68 -0.57 8.04
C ILE A 132 -8.76 -1.26 8.88
N GLN A 133 -9.56 -2.17 8.30
CA GLN A 133 -10.53 -2.96 9.05
C GLN A 133 -9.85 -3.90 10.07
N LYS A 134 -8.72 -4.51 9.72
CA LYS A 134 -7.95 -5.42 10.58
C LYS A 134 -7.25 -4.70 11.74
N TYR A 135 -6.58 -3.57 11.47
CA TYR A 135 -5.76 -2.83 12.44
C TYR A 135 -6.54 -1.72 13.16
N GLY A 136 -7.66 -1.28 12.58
CA GLY A 136 -8.53 -0.25 13.14
C GLY A 136 -8.29 1.14 12.55
N VAL A 137 -9.37 1.93 12.47
CA VAL A 137 -9.36 3.28 11.89
C VAL A 137 -8.43 4.25 12.63
N THR A 138 -8.18 4.04 13.93
CA THR A 138 -7.32 4.90 14.76
C THR A 138 -5.85 4.86 14.33
N VAL A 139 -5.45 3.84 13.57
CA VAL A 139 -4.09 3.66 13.04
C VAL A 139 -4.06 3.66 11.51
N ALA A 140 -5.13 4.15 10.86
CA ALA A 140 -5.24 4.16 9.39
C ALA A 140 -4.03 4.83 8.72
N GLY A 141 -3.53 5.96 9.25
CA GLY A 141 -2.34 6.61 8.71
C GLY A 141 -1.07 5.74 8.76
N GLN A 142 -0.92 4.86 9.76
CA GLN A 142 0.20 3.91 9.84
C GLN A 142 0.05 2.79 8.81
N VAL A 143 -1.19 2.34 8.55
CA VAL A 143 -1.53 1.35 7.53
C VAL A 143 -1.29 1.90 6.12
N THR A 144 -1.85 3.06 5.79
CA THR A 144 -1.64 3.74 4.50
C THR A 144 -0.16 3.95 4.22
N LEU A 145 0.60 4.41 5.23
CA LEU A 145 2.04 4.59 5.08
C LEU A 145 2.78 3.27 4.79
N ALA A 146 2.40 2.16 5.43
CA ALA A 146 2.99 0.86 5.17
C ALA A 146 2.67 0.35 3.76
N ILE A 147 1.46 0.62 3.27
CA ILE A 147 1.04 0.28 1.91
C ILE A 147 1.83 1.11 0.89
N VAL A 148 1.96 2.42 1.08
CA VAL A 148 2.78 3.29 0.20
C VAL A 148 4.21 2.75 0.09
N LYS A 149 4.84 2.41 1.22
CA LYS A 149 6.19 1.81 1.22
C LYS A 149 6.26 0.50 0.46
N SER A 150 5.23 -0.34 0.59
CA SER A 150 5.20 -1.68 -0.01
C SER A 150 4.91 -1.62 -1.51
N VAL A 151 4.05 -0.70 -1.95
CA VAL A 151 3.84 -0.39 -3.37
C VAL A 151 5.14 0.10 -3.98
N LEU A 152 5.79 1.09 -3.36
CA LEU A 152 7.07 1.62 -3.86
C LEU A 152 8.12 0.50 -3.96
N ALA A 153 8.30 -0.30 -2.91
CA ALA A 153 9.23 -1.43 -2.93
C ALA A 153 8.90 -2.47 -4.01
N GLY A 154 7.62 -2.67 -4.32
CA GLY A 154 7.17 -3.57 -5.39
C GLY A 154 7.51 -3.05 -6.78
N LEU A 155 7.34 -1.74 -7.02
CA LEU A 155 7.68 -1.11 -8.31
C LEU A 155 9.19 -1.09 -8.57
N THR A 156 9.99 -0.74 -7.55
CA THR A 156 11.45 -0.62 -7.69
C THR A 156 12.15 -1.96 -7.92
N GLN A 157 11.51 -3.07 -7.54
CA GLN A 157 11.99 -4.41 -7.90
C GLN A 157 11.87 -4.73 -9.39
N VAL A 158 10.99 -4.03 -10.11
CA VAL A 158 10.72 -4.26 -11.54
C VAL A 158 11.54 -3.35 -12.42
N VAL A 159 11.60 -2.06 -12.04
CA VAL A 159 12.37 -1.06 -12.76
C VAL A 159 13.28 -0.36 -11.75
N PRO A 160 14.53 -0.82 -11.57
CA PRO A 160 15.47 -0.08 -10.74
C PRO A 160 15.73 1.29 -11.37
N LEU A 161 15.65 2.34 -10.55
CA LEU A 161 15.98 3.72 -10.91
C LEU A 161 17.42 3.88 -11.42
#